data_AF-A0A9X9A180-F1
#
_entry.id   AF-A0A9X9A180-F1
#
_cell.length_a   1.000
_cell.length_b   1.000
_cell.length_c   1.000
_cell.angle_alpha   90.00
_cell.angle_beta   90.00
_cell.angle_gamma   90.00
#
_symmetry.space_group_name_H-M   'P 1'
#
loop_
_entity.id
_entity.type
_entity.pdbx_description
1 polymer ?
#
loop_
_entity_poly.entity_id
_entity_poly.type
_entity_poly.pdbx_seq_one_letter_code
_entity_poly.pdbx_strand_id
1 'polypeptide(L)'
;MKKFSSLKSLFVCTLLFSAVVTGCSSKTGNADAKSKNTTEKKIVVYSAGPKGLAEKIQKDFEKKTGIKVEMFQGTTGKILARMEAEKKNPVVDVVVLASLPAMEGLKKEGQTLAYKEAKQADKLRSEWSDDKGHYFGYSASALGIVYNTKNVKTAPEDWSDITKGEWKGKVNLPDPALSDSALDFV
;
A
#
# COMPACT_ATOMS: atom_id res chain seq x y z
N MET A 1 -2.33 37.68 -15.23
CA MET A 1 -3.21 38.60 -16.00
C MET A 1 -4.47 37.82 -16.38
N LYS A 2 -5.59 38.03 -15.67
CA LYS A 2 -6.86 38.62 -16.18
C LYS A 2 -7.33 38.02 -17.52
N LYS A 3 -8.31 37.10 -17.51
CA LYS A 3 -9.79 37.28 -17.56
C LYS A 3 -10.32 37.27 -19.00
N PHE A 4 -11.30 36.39 -19.30
CA PHE A 4 -12.51 36.60 -20.13
C PHE A 4 -13.47 35.43 -19.76
N SER A 5 -14.58 35.65 -19.02
CA SER A 5 -15.91 36.13 -19.49
C SER A 5 -16.57 35.15 -20.47
N SER A 6 -17.84 34.74 -20.43
CA SER A 6 -19.03 34.93 -19.60
C SER A 6 -20.11 34.11 -20.33
N LEU A 7 -20.92 33.28 -19.67
CA LEU A 7 -22.31 33.12 -20.08
C LEU A 7 -23.19 32.62 -18.94
N LYS A 8 -24.20 33.43 -18.66
CA LYS A 8 -25.24 33.23 -17.66
C LYS A 8 -26.31 32.32 -18.26
N SER A 9 -26.77 31.33 -17.52
CA SER A 9 -28.15 30.86 -17.67
C SER A 9 -28.74 30.60 -16.29
N LEU A 10 -29.79 31.35 -16.03
CA LEU A 10 -30.55 31.49 -14.81
C LEU A 10 -31.78 30.60 -14.97
N PHE A 11 -31.96 29.60 -14.11
CA PHE A 11 -33.28 28.97 -13.94
C PHE A 11 -33.58 28.86 -12.45
N VAL A 12 -34.32 29.87 -11.99
CA VAL A 12 -35.00 29.91 -10.70
C VAL A 12 -36.39 29.32 -10.93
N CYS A 13 -36.79 28.32 -10.14
CA CYS A 13 -38.19 28.05 -9.89
C CYS A 13 -38.34 27.45 -8.48
N THR A 14 -38.67 28.31 -7.54
CA THR A 14 -39.09 28.02 -6.17
C THR A 14 -40.62 27.99 -6.13
N LEU A 15 -41.24 27.04 -5.41
CA LEU A 15 -42.58 27.07 -4.80
C LEU A 15 -42.81 25.70 -4.10
N LEU A 16 -42.63 25.54 -2.78
CA LEU A 16 -43.56 25.77 -1.65
C LEU A 16 -44.95 25.10 -1.81
N PHE A 17 -45.26 24.08 -0.99
CA PHE A 17 -46.55 23.99 -0.26
C PHE A 17 -46.54 22.96 0.91
N SER A 18 -46.63 23.53 2.12
CA SER A 18 -47.27 23.19 3.40
C SER A 18 -47.75 21.76 3.80
N ALA A 19 -47.64 21.55 5.12
CA ALA A 19 -48.01 20.43 5.97
C ALA A 19 -49.52 20.21 6.23
N VAL A 20 -49.90 18.97 6.60
CA VAL A 20 -51.08 18.63 7.45
C VAL A 20 -50.80 17.40 8.35
N VAL A 21 -50.57 17.69 9.64
CA VAL A 21 -51.14 17.15 10.90
C VAL A 21 -51.89 15.78 10.96
N THR A 22 -51.35 14.91 11.83
CA THR A 22 -51.95 13.98 12.84
C THR A 22 -52.81 12.76 12.45
N GLY A 23 -52.40 11.60 12.97
CA GLY A 23 -53.27 10.44 13.24
C GLY A 23 -52.55 9.31 14.00
N CYS A 24 -52.82 9.17 15.29
CA CYS A 24 -52.25 8.18 16.21
C CYS A 24 -53.16 6.94 16.32
N SER A 25 -52.64 5.71 16.25
CA SER A 25 -53.17 4.55 17.00
C SER A 25 -52.29 3.29 16.92
N SER A 26 -51.67 3.01 18.08
CA SER A 26 -51.41 1.72 18.73
C SER A 26 -51.07 0.47 17.90
N LYS A 27 -49.86 -0.09 18.08
CA LYS A 27 -49.64 -1.29 18.92
C LYS A 27 -48.19 -1.81 18.85
N THR A 28 -47.65 -2.05 20.05
CA THR A 28 -46.75 -3.18 20.40
C THR A 28 -45.27 -3.09 19.99
N GLY A 29 -44.41 -3.18 21.01
CA GLY A 29 -43.05 -3.69 20.89
C GLY A 29 -41.96 -2.64 20.96
N ASN A 30 -41.71 -2.10 22.16
CA ASN A 30 -40.42 -1.50 22.46
C ASN A 30 -39.39 -2.65 22.59
N ALA A 31 -39.01 -3.22 21.45
CA ALA A 31 -37.76 -3.95 21.35
C ALA A 31 -36.70 -2.87 21.16
N ASP A 32 -35.93 -2.63 22.22
CA ASP A 32 -34.61 -2.03 22.13
C ASP A 32 -33.76 -2.89 21.20
N ALA A 33 -33.93 -2.68 19.89
CA ALA A 33 -32.95 -3.05 18.90
C ALA A 33 -31.77 -2.10 19.13
N LYS A 34 -30.93 -2.42 20.12
CA LYS A 34 -29.51 -2.08 20.08
C LYS A 34 -29.00 -2.62 18.76
N SER A 35 -29.07 -1.80 17.72
CA SER A 35 -28.23 -1.93 16.55
C SER A 35 -26.80 -1.90 17.08
N LYS A 36 -26.25 -3.09 17.34
CA LYS A 36 -24.82 -3.29 17.38
C LYS A 36 -24.34 -2.96 15.97
N ASN A 37 -24.10 -1.68 15.71
CA ASN A 37 -23.10 -1.27 14.74
C ASN A 37 -21.74 -1.70 15.31
N THR A 38 -21.51 -3.02 15.35
CA THR A 38 -20.15 -3.55 15.35
C THR A 38 -19.63 -3.31 13.96
N THR A 39 -19.20 -2.07 13.69
CA THR A 39 -18.33 -1.80 12.55
C THR A 39 -17.17 -2.77 12.70
N GLU A 40 -17.12 -3.76 11.82
CA GLU A 40 -16.06 -4.76 11.81
C GLU A 40 -14.74 -3.99 11.72
N LYS A 41 -13.90 -4.10 12.75
CA LYS A 41 -12.62 -3.41 12.77
C LYS A 41 -11.77 -4.02 11.66
N LYS A 42 -11.48 -3.22 10.65
CA LYS A 42 -10.62 -3.58 9.53
C LYS A 42 -9.46 -2.60 9.40
N ILE A 43 -8.37 -3.08 8.82
CA ILE A 43 -7.24 -2.27 8.37
C ILE A 43 -6.97 -2.55 6.89
N VAL A 44 -6.65 -1.52 6.13
CA VAL A 44 -6.29 -1.61 4.72
C VAL A 44 -4.77 -1.62 4.60
N VAL A 45 -4.23 -2.66 3.97
CA VAL A 45 -2.78 -2.88 3.86
C VAL A 45 -2.37 -2.99 2.41
N TYR A 46 -1.41 -2.16 1.98
CA TYR A 46 -0.79 -2.28 0.66
C TYR A 46 0.57 -2.95 0.83
N SER A 47 0.74 -4.13 0.23
CA SER A 47 1.93 -4.96 0.47
C SER A 47 2.64 -5.34 -0.81
N ALA A 48 3.92 -4.97 -0.88
CA ALA A 48 4.88 -5.55 -1.78
C ALA A 48 5.49 -6.84 -1.19
N GLY A 49 6.25 -7.55 -2.02
CA GLY A 49 6.96 -8.76 -1.63
C GLY A 49 6.23 -10.07 -1.95
N PRO A 50 6.78 -11.21 -1.47
CA PRO A 50 6.27 -12.53 -1.82
C PRO A 50 4.83 -12.76 -1.34
N LYS A 51 3.96 -13.22 -2.26
CA LYS A 51 2.52 -13.40 -1.99
C LYS A 51 2.23 -14.26 -0.76
N GLY A 52 2.88 -15.41 -0.66
CA GLY A 52 2.67 -16.34 0.46
C GLY A 52 3.09 -15.78 1.81
N LEU A 53 4.11 -14.90 1.85
CA LEU A 53 4.54 -14.24 3.09
C LEU A 53 3.48 -13.24 3.56
N ALA A 54 3.01 -12.38 2.66
CA ALA A 54 1.99 -11.38 2.97
C ALA A 54 0.66 -12.03 3.42
N GLU A 55 0.22 -13.09 2.74
CA GLU A 55 -0.98 -13.85 3.14
C GLU A 55 -0.82 -14.52 4.51
N LYS A 56 0.38 -15.03 4.83
CA LYS A 56 0.65 -15.62 6.15
C LYS A 56 0.61 -14.56 7.24
N ILE A 57 1.24 -13.40 7.02
CA ILE A 57 1.21 -12.26 7.96
C ILE A 57 -0.23 -11.81 8.20
N GLN A 58 -1.02 -11.66 7.14
CA GLN A 58 -2.45 -11.35 7.24
C GLN A 58 -3.18 -12.38 8.12
N LYS A 59 -3.11 -13.67 7.78
CA LYS A 59 -3.82 -14.72 8.51
C LYS A 59 -3.43 -14.76 9.99
N ASP A 60 -2.14 -14.67 10.29
CA ASP A 60 -1.64 -14.71 11.67
C ASP A 60 -2.08 -13.45 12.45
N PHE A 61 -2.09 -12.27 11.82
CA PHE A 61 -2.57 -11.03 12.42
C PHE A 61 -4.07 -11.08 12.70
N GLU A 62 -4.89 -11.49 11.72
CA GLU A 62 -6.34 -11.62 11.89
C GLU A 62 -6.68 -12.62 13.00
N LYS A 63 -6.01 -13.78 13.02
CA LYS A 63 -6.19 -14.80 14.06
C LYS A 63 -5.83 -14.29 15.44
N LYS A 64 -4.76 -13.51 15.57
CA LYS A 64 -4.26 -13.01 16.86
C LYS A 64 -5.10 -11.85 17.42
N THR A 65 -5.66 -11.01 16.56
CA THR A 65 -6.27 -9.74 16.96
C THR A 65 -7.78 -9.69 16.78
N GLY A 66 -8.34 -10.54 15.89
CA GLY A 66 -9.72 -10.47 15.45
C GLY A 66 -10.02 -9.30 14.51
N ILE A 67 -9.03 -8.50 14.13
CA ILE A 67 -9.17 -7.36 13.19
C ILE A 67 -8.98 -7.90 11.77
N LYS A 68 -9.85 -7.52 10.83
CA LYS A 68 -9.74 -7.92 9.43
C LYS A 68 -8.71 -7.12 8.66
N VAL A 69 -8.07 -7.75 7.68
CA VAL A 69 -7.12 -7.08 6.79
C VAL A 69 -7.66 -7.09 5.37
N GLU A 70 -7.90 -5.90 4.81
CA GLU A 70 -8.13 -5.73 3.37
C GLU A 70 -6.79 -5.46 2.70
N MET A 71 -6.26 -6.45 1.97
CA MET A 71 -4.93 -6.34 1.37
C MET A 71 -4.98 -6.10 -0.13
N PHE A 72 -4.26 -5.08 -0.59
CA PHE A 72 -3.85 -4.95 -1.99
C PHE A 72 -2.38 -5.36 -2.13
N GLN A 73 -2.09 -6.25 -3.08
CA GLN A 73 -0.75 -6.73 -3.31
C GLN A 73 -0.24 -6.30 -4.69
N GLY A 74 0.98 -5.78 -4.74
CA GLY A 74 1.58 -5.27 -5.97
C GLY A 74 3.08 -5.02 -5.82
N THR A 75 3.75 -4.61 -6.89
CA THR A 75 5.12 -4.09 -6.82
C THR A 75 5.13 -2.74 -6.10
N THR A 76 6.29 -2.28 -5.62
CA THR A 76 6.40 -0.96 -4.98
C THR A 76 5.87 0.13 -5.92
N GLY A 77 6.29 0.11 -7.20
CA GLY A 77 5.77 1.05 -8.21
C GLY A 77 4.24 1.05 -8.35
N LYS A 78 3.59 -0.14 -8.37
CA LYS A 78 2.12 -0.23 -8.44
C LYS A 78 1.44 0.32 -7.19
N ILE A 79 2.02 0.08 -6.01
CA ILE A 79 1.51 0.59 -4.74
C ILE A 79 1.62 2.12 -4.70
N LEU A 80 2.77 2.68 -5.06
CA LEU A 80 2.98 4.13 -5.10
C LEU A 80 2.05 4.81 -6.11
N ALA A 81 1.89 4.24 -7.31
CA ALA A 81 0.97 4.76 -8.31
C ALA A 81 -0.49 4.77 -7.80
N ARG A 82 -0.89 3.72 -7.08
CA ARG A 82 -2.21 3.65 -6.45
C ARG A 82 -2.36 4.71 -5.35
N MET A 83 -1.37 4.87 -4.47
CA MET A 83 -1.40 5.89 -3.43
C MET A 83 -1.50 7.29 -4.00
N GLU A 84 -0.78 7.60 -5.09
CA GLU A 84 -0.90 8.90 -5.75
C GLU A 84 -2.29 9.10 -6.36
N ALA A 85 -2.88 8.07 -6.97
CA ALA A 85 -4.25 8.13 -7.49
C ALA A 85 -5.29 8.34 -6.38
N GLU A 86 -5.06 7.78 -5.20
CA GLU A 86 -5.92 7.87 -4.02
C GLU A 86 -5.60 9.08 -3.12
N LYS A 87 -4.60 9.90 -3.45
CA LYS A 87 -4.07 10.97 -2.58
C LYS A 87 -5.12 11.98 -2.07
N LYS A 88 -6.17 12.23 -2.85
CA LYS A 88 -7.28 13.12 -2.45
C LYS A 88 -8.25 12.47 -1.46
N ASN A 89 -8.25 11.14 -1.38
CA ASN A 89 -9.09 10.34 -0.50
C ASN A 89 -8.35 9.04 -0.12
N PRO A 90 -7.29 9.13 0.72
CA PRO A 90 -6.46 7.99 1.05
C PRO A 90 -7.27 6.95 1.83
N VAL A 91 -7.13 5.68 1.46
CA VAL A 91 -7.84 4.57 2.12
C VAL A 91 -6.89 3.56 2.78
N VAL A 92 -5.58 3.67 2.56
CA VAL A 92 -4.57 2.75 3.11
C VAL A 92 -4.16 3.17 4.53
N ASP A 93 -4.07 2.20 5.43
CA ASP A 93 -3.61 2.40 6.81
C ASP A 93 -2.12 2.03 6.96
N VAL A 94 -1.69 0.94 6.32
CA VAL A 94 -0.32 0.42 6.42
C VAL A 94 0.22 0.10 5.02
N VAL A 95 1.44 0.55 4.76
CA VAL A 95 2.15 0.27 3.52
C VAL A 95 3.40 -0.55 3.83
N VAL A 96 3.59 -1.63 3.09
CA VAL A 96 4.78 -2.46 3.10
C VAL A 96 5.40 -2.38 1.71
N LEU A 97 6.58 -1.75 1.60
CA LEU A 97 7.33 -1.65 0.35
C LEU A 97 8.56 -2.56 0.37
N ALA A 98 9.06 -2.90 -0.81
CA ALA A 98 10.30 -3.68 -0.98
C ALA A 98 11.54 -2.79 -1.20
N SER A 99 11.38 -1.46 -1.20
CA SER A 99 12.44 -0.48 -1.48
C SER A 99 12.56 0.53 -0.34
N LEU A 100 13.74 0.58 0.29
CA LEU A 100 14.05 1.57 1.33
C LEU A 100 14.04 3.01 0.77
N PRO A 101 14.65 3.32 -0.39
CA PRO A 101 14.54 4.65 -1.00
C PRO A 101 13.09 5.11 -1.22
N ALA A 102 12.19 4.21 -1.63
CA ALA A 102 10.77 4.54 -1.76
C ALA A 102 10.13 4.91 -0.41
N MET A 103 10.49 4.21 0.68
CA MET A 103 10.01 4.57 2.03
C MET A 103 10.57 5.88 2.55
N GLU A 104 11.84 6.16 2.28
CA GLU A 104 12.40 7.48 2.57
C GLU A 104 11.68 8.58 1.79
N GLY A 105 11.31 8.33 0.53
CA GLY A 105 10.52 9.24 -0.29
C GLY A 105 9.19 9.60 0.38
N LEU A 106 8.41 8.59 0.78
CA LEU A 106 7.13 8.83 1.47
C LEU A 106 7.31 9.62 2.77
N LYS A 107 8.38 9.33 3.54
CA LYS A 107 8.71 10.12 4.74
C LYS A 107 9.03 11.57 4.40
N LYS A 108 9.88 11.82 3.39
CA LYS A 108 10.27 13.17 2.95
C LYS A 108 9.05 13.98 2.48
N GLU A 109 8.07 13.34 1.88
CA GLU A 109 6.81 13.94 1.43
C GLU A 109 5.76 14.11 2.54
N GLY A 110 6.05 13.67 3.77
CA GLY A 110 5.13 13.77 4.90
C GLY A 110 3.94 12.80 4.82
N GLN A 111 4.06 11.71 4.05
CA GLN A 111 3.01 10.69 3.88
C GLN A 111 3.06 9.58 4.92
N THR A 112 3.98 9.64 5.88
CA THR A 112 4.11 8.64 6.95
C THR A 112 3.82 9.24 8.33
N LEU A 113 3.17 8.44 9.18
CA LEU A 113 2.95 8.78 10.58
C LEU A 113 4.01 8.11 11.45
N ALA A 114 4.72 8.89 12.27
CA ALA A 114 5.66 8.35 13.23
C ALA A 114 4.92 7.51 14.29
N TYR A 115 5.39 6.28 14.53
CA TYR A 115 4.83 5.37 15.52
C TYR A 115 5.91 4.92 16.51
N LYS A 116 6.30 5.81 17.42
CA LYS A 116 7.42 5.58 18.36
C LYS A 116 7.13 4.51 19.40
N GLU A 117 5.86 4.22 19.63
CA GLU A 117 5.37 3.25 20.60
C GLU A 117 5.29 1.84 20.02
N ALA A 118 5.84 1.63 18.81
CA ALA A 118 5.91 0.33 18.16
C ALA A 118 6.57 -0.70 19.08
N LYS A 119 5.76 -1.64 19.57
CA LYS A 119 6.22 -2.75 20.40
C LYS A 119 7.19 -3.59 19.58
N GLN A 120 8.26 -4.05 20.21
CA GLN A 120 9.27 -4.93 19.60
C GLN A 120 10.13 -4.24 18.51
N ALA A 121 10.07 -2.92 18.36
CA ALA A 121 10.98 -2.18 17.48
C ALA A 121 12.45 -2.37 17.91
N ASP A 122 12.69 -2.58 19.20
CA ASP A 122 13.99 -2.95 19.79
C ASP A 122 14.54 -4.30 19.28
N LYS A 123 13.69 -5.15 18.68
CA LYS A 123 14.09 -6.43 18.10
C LYS A 123 14.46 -6.34 16.61
N LEU A 124 14.28 -5.17 16.01
CA LEU A 124 14.63 -4.92 14.62
C LEU A 124 16.09 -4.46 14.52
N ARG A 125 16.65 -4.58 13.32
CA ARG A 125 17.91 -3.95 12.99
C ARG A 125 17.69 -2.45 12.92
N SER A 126 18.36 -1.69 13.80
CA SER A 126 18.22 -0.25 13.87
C SER A 126 18.69 0.41 12.58
N GLU A 127 19.70 -0.17 11.92
CA GLU A 127 20.22 0.30 10.63
C GLU A 127 19.21 0.19 9.47
N TRP A 128 18.13 -0.57 9.63
CA TRP A 128 17.09 -0.74 8.60
C TRP A 128 15.80 0.05 8.90
N SER A 129 15.75 0.72 10.05
CA SER A 129 14.54 1.39 10.55
C SER A 129 14.79 2.88 10.74
N ASP A 130 13.70 3.64 10.75
CA ASP A 130 13.79 5.06 10.98
C ASP A 130 13.96 5.38 12.48
N ASP A 131 14.92 6.23 12.82
CA ASP A 131 15.18 6.66 14.21
C ASP A 131 13.98 7.39 14.85
N LYS A 132 13.16 8.05 14.03
CA LYS A 132 11.95 8.75 14.44
C LYS A 132 10.69 7.89 14.36
N GLY A 133 10.80 6.64 13.91
CA GLY A 133 9.71 5.66 13.87
C GLY A 133 8.72 5.86 12.73
N HIS A 134 9.12 6.49 11.62
CA HIS A 134 8.26 6.62 10.42
C HIS A 134 8.16 5.34 9.59
N TYR A 135 9.14 4.44 9.69
CA TYR A 135 9.13 3.12 9.06
C TYR A 135 10.00 2.14 9.84
N PHE A 136 9.74 0.84 9.63
CA PHE A 136 10.39 -0.26 10.35
C PHE A 136 10.83 -1.34 9.35
N GLY A 137 12.14 -1.60 9.28
CA GLY A 137 12.72 -2.63 8.43
C GLY A 137 12.66 -4.00 9.11
N TYR A 138 11.77 -4.89 8.66
CA TYR A 138 11.59 -6.22 9.26
C TYR A 138 12.15 -7.37 8.42
N SER A 139 12.51 -7.13 7.15
CA SER A 139 13.15 -8.13 6.30
C SER A 139 14.15 -7.47 5.36
N ALA A 140 15.11 -8.26 4.92
CA ALA A 140 16.01 -7.91 3.83
C ALA A 140 16.00 -9.03 2.79
N SER A 141 16.25 -8.66 1.54
CA SER A 141 16.45 -9.57 0.42
C SER A 141 17.77 -9.25 -0.24
N ALA A 142 18.57 -10.28 -0.51
CA ALA A 142 19.77 -10.14 -1.32
C ALA A 142 19.40 -10.37 -2.80
N LEU A 143 19.82 -9.43 -3.66
CA LEU A 143 19.77 -9.61 -5.10
C LEU A 143 20.97 -10.43 -5.54
N GLY A 144 20.75 -11.44 -6.38
CA GLY A 144 21.81 -12.33 -6.83
C GLY A 144 21.59 -12.82 -8.25
N ILE A 145 22.67 -13.29 -8.86
CA ILE A 145 22.63 -13.89 -10.21
C ILE A 145 22.14 -15.33 -10.07
N VAL A 146 21.03 -15.64 -10.75
CA VAL A 146 20.52 -17.00 -10.87
C VAL A 146 20.85 -17.52 -12.26
N TYR A 147 21.40 -18.73 -12.35
CA TYR A 147 21.80 -19.35 -13.61
C TYR A 147 21.33 -20.80 -13.73
N ASN A 148 21.21 -21.27 -14.97
CA ASN A 148 20.86 -22.66 -15.27
C ASN A 148 22.13 -23.54 -15.26
N THR A 149 22.29 -24.36 -14.22
CA THR A 149 23.46 -25.24 -14.00
C THR A 149 23.65 -26.32 -15.08
N LYS A 150 22.62 -26.62 -15.88
CA LYS A 150 22.75 -27.51 -17.04
C LYS A 150 23.56 -26.84 -18.15
N ASN A 151 23.38 -25.53 -18.34
CA ASN A 151 23.93 -24.76 -19.45
C ASN A 151 25.18 -23.95 -19.07
N VAL A 152 25.32 -23.59 -17.80
CA VAL A 152 26.43 -22.77 -17.28
C VAL A 152 27.25 -23.63 -16.32
N LYS A 153 28.53 -23.84 -16.65
CA LYS A 153 29.47 -24.65 -15.84
C LYS A 153 30.34 -23.80 -14.92
N THR A 154 30.70 -22.61 -15.37
CA THR A 154 31.36 -21.59 -14.57
C THR A 154 30.37 -20.46 -14.34
N ALA A 155 29.96 -20.27 -13.09
CA ALA A 155 29.03 -19.21 -12.73
C ALA A 155 29.70 -17.84 -12.87
N PRO A 156 28.97 -16.80 -13.31
CA PRO A 156 29.44 -15.43 -13.14
C PRO A 156 29.55 -15.11 -11.65
N GLU A 157 30.62 -14.42 -11.26
CA GLU A 157 30.89 -14.04 -9.86
C GLU A 157 30.51 -12.58 -9.62
N ASP A 158 30.45 -11.77 -10.68
CA ASP A 158 30.14 -10.34 -10.61
C ASP A 158 29.13 -9.91 -11.70
N TRP A 159 28.43 -8.80 -11.46
CA TRP A 159 27.50 -8.20 -12.44
C TRP A 159 28.21 -7.75 -13.72
N SER A 160 29.50 -7.41 -13.65
CA SER A 160 30.30 -7.10 -14.84
C SER A 160 30.55 -8.32 -15.72
N ASP A 161 30.55 -9.54 -15.16
CA ASP A 161 30.75 -10.77 -15.95
C ASP A 161 29.65 -10.96 -16.97
N ILE A 162 28.39 -10.71 -16.60
CA ILE A 162 27.23 -10.90 -17.47
C ILE A 162 27.15 -9.88 -18.61
N THR A 163 28.03 -8.87 -18.63
CA THR A 163 28.19 -7.91 -19.74
C THR A 163 29.15 -8.39 -20.82
N LYS A 164 29.95 -9.43 -20.54
CA LYS A 164 30.95 -9.97 -21.47
C LYS A 164 30.28 -10.62 -22.69
N GLY A 165 31.00 -10.65 -23.81
CA GLY A 165 30.47 -11.15 -25.09
C GLY A 165 29.95 -12.59 -25.07
N GLU A 166 30.48 -13.44 -24.17
CA GLU A 166 30.04 -14.82 -24.01
C GLU A 166 28.58 -14.96 -23.52
N TRP A 167 28.05 -13.92 -22.87
CA TRP A 167 26.69 -13.84 -22.32
C TRP A 167 25.68 -13.16 -23.27
N LYS A 168 26.14 -12.68 -24.43
CA LYS A 168 25.27 -12.02 -25.42
C LYS A 168 24.10 -12.92 -25.82
N GLY A 169 22.88 -12.44 -25.62
CA GLY A 169 21.64 -13.17 -25.91
C GLY A 169 21.30 -14.31 -24.93
N LYS A 170 22.00 -14.40 -23.79
CA LYS A 170 21.82 -15.46 -22.78
C LYS A 170 21.40 -14.94 -21.40
N VAL A 171 21.31 -13.62 -21.23
CA VAL A 171 20.88 -12.96 -19.98
C VAL A 171 19.43 -12.50 -20.15
N ASN A 172 18.64 -12.70 -19.10
CA ASN A 172 17.28 -12.17 -19.02
C ASN A 172 17.16 -11.29 -17.78
N LEU A 173 16.57 -10.10 -17.94
CA LEU A 173 16.26 -9.17 -16.87
C LEU A 173 14.81 -8.72 -17.05
N PRO A 174 13.98 -8.66 -16.00
CA PRO A 174 12.64 -8.11 -16.13
C PRO A 174 12.72 -6.62 -16.51
N ASP A 175 11.64 -6.11 -17.11
CA ASP A 175 11.52 -4.69 -17.44
C ASP A 175 11.70 -3.83 -16.17
N PRO A 176 12.70 -2.92 -16.11
CA PRO A 176 12.95 -2.09 -14.93
C PRO A 176 11.78 -1.16 -14.60
N ALA A 177 10.92 -0.81 -15.55
CA ALA A 177 9.71 -0.03 -15.29
C ALA A 177 8.65 -0.84 -14.52
N LEU A 178 8.74 -2.17 -14.52
CA LEU A 178 7.78 -3.09 -13.90
C LEU A 178 8.35 -3.87 -12.71
N SER A 179 9.67 -3.83 -12.49
CA SER A 179 10.38 -4.61 -11.48
C SER A 179 11.35 -3.75 -10.68
N ASP A 180 11.02 -3.50 -9.41
CA ASP A 180 11.85 -2.70 -8.50
C ASP A 180 13.30 -3.23 -8.42
N SER A 181 13.49 -4.56 -8.38
CA SER A 181 14.84 -5.16 -8.32
C SER A 181 15.66 -5.02 -9.60
N ALA A 182 15.02 -4.71 -10.73
CA ALA A 182 15.72 -4.42 -11.98
C ALA A 182 16.01 -2.93 -12.13
N LEU A 183 15.19 -2.07 -11.51
CA LEU A 183 15.43 -0.64 -11.44
C LEU A 183 16.76 -0.30 -10.76
N ASP A 184 17.20 -1.12 -9.79
CA ASP A 184 18.49 -0.91 -9.11
C ASP A 184 19.72 -1.00 -10.07
N PHE A 185 19.56 -1.51 -11.29
CA PHE A 185 20.64 -1.62 -12.30
C PHE A 185 20.66 -0.49 -13.35
N VAL A 186 19.69 0.43 -13.34
CA VAL A 186 19.56 1.53 -14.32
C VAL A 186 19.70 2.89 -13.65
#